data_AF-A0A9P1CLI0-F1
#
_entry.id   AF-A0A9P1CLI0-F1
#
_cell.length_a   1.000
_cell.length_b   1.000
_cell.length_c   1.000
_cell.angle_alpha   90.00
_cell.angle_beta   90.00
_cell.angle_gamma   90.00
#
_symmetry.space_group_name_H-M   'P 1'
#
loop_
_entity.id
_entity.type
_entity.pdbx_description
1 polymer ?
#
loop_
_entity_poly.entity_id
_entity_poly.type
_entity_poly.pdbx_seq_one_letter_code
_entity_poly.pdbx_strand_id
1 'polypeptide(L)'
;MARASKVAVGSVLGAATLGGLSFVAPGSRLVEVENKATAASQKFLSSSAPSSSSSAVQGLSGALAVGGLSVAAIRGAAAASRRKGVQPKAAQNVVACKALAKKSIEDIDLKDQRIFIRVDFNVPQDKKDPNIITNTARIDAALPTIKYALEKGAKSVVLCSHLGRPDGQKNEKFSMKPVAKVVEEKLGKPVKLMHDVVGPEVEEACADPEPGTVILLENSRFYVEEEGKGKDADGNKVKADPEKVKEFRASLAKLADIYCSDAFGTAHRAHSSMVGEGFPVKCSGFLLAKELDYFAKVVDSPTRPVCGILGGAKVADKIQLIMNLLDKVDIMIIGGGMAFTFIKEAGVNIGASLYDEEGAKLVPDIKKKAEEKGVELILPVDFVCSSKFGEDGEIKDGDMETGVPDGFLGLDIGPKSIAMNDEAIKKAKTIVWNGPMGVFEMASFEKGTKQMMETIVKVTEEGAVSVIGGGDTATACKVYKTVDKVSHCSTGGGASLELLEGKVLPGVAALDDK
;
A
#
# COMPACT_ATOMS: atom_id res chain seq x y z
N MET A 1 -39.98 -3.37 60.69
CA MET A 1 -41.08 -2.46 60.29
C MET A 1 -40.84 -2.08 58.83
N ALA A 2 -41.25 -2.85 57.83
CA ALA A 2 -42.62 -2.99 57.32
C ALA A 2 -43.30 -1.64 57.04
N ARG A 3 -43.28 -1.19 55.77
CA ARG A 3 -44.47 -0.71 55.07
C ARG A 3 -44.24 -0.55 53.56
N ALA A 4 -44.97 -1.36 52.82
CA ALA A 4 -45.31 -1.18 51.41
C ALA A 4 -46.52 -0.24 51.25
N SER A 5 -46.66 0.40 50.08
CA SER A 5 -47.93 0.76 49.41
C SER A 5 -47.60 1.19 47.96
N LYS A 6 -47.90 0.36 46.95
CA LYS A 6 -49.10 0.39 46.07
C LYS A 6 -49.25 1.70 45.28
N VAL A 7 -48.87 1.71 44.00
CA VAL A 7 -49.69 1.44 42.77
C VAL A 7 -50.63 2.60 42.40
N ALA A 8 -50.36 3.20 41.24
CA ALA A 8 -51.38 3.78 40.36
C ALA A 8 -50.98 3.51 38.89
N VAL A 9 -51.89 2.85 38.17
CA VAL A 9 -51.85 2.55 36.74
C VAL A 9 -52.58 3.66 36.00
N GLY A 10 -52.06 4.10 34.86
CA GLY A 10 -52.71 5.05 33.96
C GLY A 10 -51.99 5.15 32.61
N SER A 11 -52.41 4.31 31.68
CA SER A 11 -52.04 4.21 30.26
C SER A 11 -52.21 5.51 29.45
N VAL A 12 -51.37 5.75 28.44
CA VAL A 12 -51.77 5.93 27.01
C VAL A 12 -50.58 5.59 26.09
N LEU A 13 -50.91 4.88 25.01
CA LEU A 13 -50.10 4.41 23.89
C LEU A 13 -49.19 5.45 23.22
N GLY A 14 -48.03 4.97 22.77
CA GLY A 14 -47.23 5.59 21.71
C GLY A 14 -46.24 4.57 21.14
N ALA A 15 -46.70 3.74 20.20
CA ALA A 15 -45.86 2.77 19.50
C ALA A 15 -44.96 3.50 18.49
N ALA A 16 -43.65 3.28 18.58
CA ALA A 16 -42.71 3.52 17.50
C ALA A 16 -41.83 2.28 17.35
N THR A 17 -42.16 1.49 16.33
CA THR A 17 -41.34 0.39 15.81
C THR A 17 -40.09 0.94 15.14
N LEU A 18 -38.92 0.46 15.54
CA LEU A 18 -37.69 0.55 14.75
C LEU A 18 -36.92 -0.77 14.86
N GLY A 19 -36.40 -1.18 13.71
CA GLY A 19 -36.03 -2.54 13.32
C GLY A 19 -34.91 -3.14 14.16
N GLY A 20 -34.99 -4.47 14.28
CA GLY A 20 -34.02 -5.29 14.98
C GLY A 20 -32.70 -5.43 14.24
N LEU A 21 -31.63 -5.48 15.03
CA LEU A 21 -30.35 -6.09 14.73
C LEU A 21 -29.95 -6.87 15.97
N SER A 22 -29.88 -8.19 15.84
CA SER A 22 -29.51 -9.11 16.92
C SER A 22 -27.99 -9.26 16.98
N PHE A 23 -27.40 -8.84 18.10
CA PHE A 23 -26.06 -9.25 18.50
C PHE A 23 -26.13 -10.67 19.09
N VAL A 24 -25.31 -11.59 18.56
CA VAL A 24 -25.20 -12.97 19.09
C VAL A 24 -23.95 -13.05 19.99
N ALA A 25 -24.18 -13.32 21.27
CA ALA A 25 -23.17 -13.82 22.20
C ALA A 25 -23.43 -15.33 22.46
N PRO A 26 -22.40 -16.19 22.58
CA PRO A 26 -22.60 -17.62 22.74
C PRO A 26 -22.75 -18.00 24.21
N GLY A 27 -23.74 -18.85 24.51
CA GLY A 27 -23.72 -19.69 25.71
C GLY A 27 -25.01 -19.73 26.52
N SER A 28 -25.91 -20.66 26.18
CA SER A 28 -26.57 -21.51 27.19
C SER A 28 -27.30 -22.66 26.50
N ARG A 29 -27.03 -23.88 26.99
CA ARG A 29 -27.78 -25.11 26.67
C ARG A 29 -29.26 -24.92 27.01
N LEU A 30 -30.13 -25.63 26.28
CA LEU A 30 -31.11 -26.58 26.86
C LEU A 30 -31.88 -27.33 25.74
N VAL A 31 -31.81 -28.66 25.83
CA VAL A 31 -32.85 -29.68 25.61
C VAL A 31 -33.36 -29.96 24.18
N GLU A 32 -32.97 -31.15 23.71
CA GLU A 32 -33.59 -31.91 22.62
C GLU A 32 -35.06 -32.24 22.91
N VAL A 33 -35.92 -32.06 21.92
CA VAL A 33 -37.15 -32.85 21.77
C VAL A 33 -37.13 -33.44 20.37
N GLU A 34 -36.89 -34.76 20.30
CA GLU A 34 -37.08 -35.57 19.11
C GLU A 34 -38.53 -35.46 18.61
N ASN A 35 -38.72 -35.37 17.30
CA ASN A 35 -39.79 -36.14 16.67
C ASN A 35 -39.39 -36.57 15.25
N LYS A 36 -39.27 -37.90 15.11
CA LYS A 36 -39.03 -38.65 13.88
C LYS A 36 -40.27 -38.61 12.99
N ALA A 37 -40.07 -38.47 11.68
CA ALA A 37 -40.83 -39.21 10.66
C ALA A 37 -40.16 -39.13 9.28
N THR A 38 -39.37 -40.17 9.01
CA THR A 38 -39.34 -41.00 7.78
C THR A 38 -39.29 -40.39 6.37
N ALA A 39 -38.23 -40.84 5.69
CA ALA A 39 -37.96 -40.90 4.26
C ALA A 39 -39.09 -41.48 3.38
N ALA A 40 -39.11 -41.04 2.12
CA ALA A 40 -39.19 -41.94 0.96
C ALA A 40 -38.75 -41.22 -0.32
N SER A 41 -37.88 -41.88 -1.08
CA SER A 41 -37.32 -41.44 -2.35
C SER A 41 -38.12 -41.95 -3.56
N GLN A 42 -37.85 -41.31 -4.70
CA GLN A 42 -37.78 -41.85 -6.07
C GLN A 42 -39.05 -42.03 -6.94
N LYS A 43 -38.90 -41.41 -8.14
CA LYS A 43 -39.25 -41.88 -9.50
C LYS A 43 -40.75 -42.06 -9.83
N PHE A 44 -41.23 -41.36 -10.87
CA PHE A 44 -41.36 -41.94 -12.22
C PHE A 44 -41.70 -40.89 -13.28
N LEU A 45 -41.23 -41.19 -14.50
CA LEU A 45 -41.41 -40.48 -15.75
C LEU A 45 -42.78 -40.75 -16.39
N SER A 46 -43.15 -39.82 -17.28
CA SER A 46 -43.82 -40.00 -18.58
C SER A 46 -45.35 -39.95 -18.68
N SER A 47 -45.76 -38.94 -19.46
CA SER A 47 -46.72 -38.95 -20.58
C SER A 47 -48.17 -39.35 -20.32
N SER A 48 -49.08 -38.41 -20.57
CA SER A 48 -49.96 -38.42 -21.76
C SER A 48 -50.94 -37.23 -21.73
N ALA A 49 -50.95 -36.46 -22.82
CA ALA A 49 -52.11 -35.67 -23.27
C ALA A 49 -53.14 -36.65 -23.92
N PRO A 50 -54.31 -36.25 -24.48
CA PRO A 50 -54.81 -34.88 -24.74
C PRO A 50 -56.35 -34.69 -24.55
N SER A 51 -56.82 -33.47 -24.82
CA SER A 51 -58.15 -33.05 -25.36
C SER A 51 -58.54 -31.70 -24.74
N SER A 52 -59.25 -30.77 -25.37
CA SER A 52 -59.67 -30.49 -26.74
C SER A 52 -60.41 -29.12 -26.71
N SER A 53 -60.71 -28.57 -27.89
CA SER A 53 -61.58 -27.40 -28.19
C SER A 53 -60.94 -26.01 -27.97
N SER A 54 -60.62 -25.19 -28.97
CA SER A 54 -61.30 -24.69 -30.20
C SER A 54 -62.05 -23.37 -29.99
N SER A 55 -61.49 -22.30 -30.55
CA SER A 55 -62.20 -21.26 -31.30
C SER A 55 -61.13 -20.47 -32.09
N ALA A 56 -61.11 -20.59 -33.43
CA ALA A 56 -61.80 -19.71 -34.39
C ALA A 56 -61.04 -18.35 -34.49
N VAL A 57 -60.64 -17.79 -35.64
CA VAL A 57 -61.18 -17.73 -37.00
C VAL A 57 -60.08 -17.20 -37.95
N GLN A 58 -60.07 -17.76 -39.18
CA GLN A 58 -59.76 -17.21 -40.53
C GLN A 58 -58.91 -15.91 -40.69
N GLY A 59 -58.06 -15.76 -41.72
CA GLY A 59 -57.84 -16.58 -42.90
C GLY A 59 -56.94 -15.92 -43.96
N LEU A 60 -56.72 -16.72 -45.03
CA LEU A 60 -56.36 -16.43 -46.43
C LEU A 60 -55.09 -15.60 -46.72
N SER A 61 -54.02 -16.04 -47.41
CA SER A 61 -53.78 -16.88 -48.61
C SER A 61 -53.42 -16.05 -49.86
N GLY A 62 -52.34 -16.46 -50.53
CA GLY A 62 -52.01 -16.18 -51.94
C GLY A 62 -50.74 -15.36 -52.13
N ALA A 63 -49.85 -15.61 -53.09
CA ALA A 63 -49.69 -16.66 -54.09
C ALA A 63 -48.26 -16.52 -54.69
N LEU A 64 -47.84 -17.55 -55.42
CA LEU A 64 -46.61 -17.76 -56.20
C LEU A 64 -46.10 -16.59 -57.09
N ALA A 65 -44.78 -16.52 -57.29
CA ALA A 65 -44.17 -16.41 -58.63
C ALA A 65 -42.65 -16.73 -58.62
N VAL A 66 -42.18 -17.27 -59.74
CA VAL A 66 -40.88 -17.93 -60.03
C VAL A 66 -39.98 -17.01 -60.87
N GLY A 67 -38.65 -17.20 -60.77
CA GLY A 67 -37.62 -16.72 -61.70
C GLY A 67 -36.56 -15.89 -60.96
N GLY A 68 -35.25 -15.98 -61.18
CA GLY A 68 -34.39 -16.62 -62.17
C GLY A 68 -32.97 -16.06 -61.92
N LEU A 69 -31.93 -16.80 -62.30
CA LEU A 69 -30.50 -16.52 -62.09
C LEU A 69 -30.06 -15.07 -62.40
N SER A 70 -29.08 -14.55 -61.65
CA SER A 70 -27.75 -14.15 -62.18
C SER A 70 -26.79 -13.55 -61.13
N VAL A 71 -25.51 -13.78 -61.38
CA VAL A 71 -24.30 -13.42 -60.61
C VAL A 71 -23.85 -12.00 -60.95
N ALA A 72 -23.50 -11.16 -59.97
CA ALA A 72 -22.30 -10.28 -59.96
C ALA A 72 -22.35 -9.25 -58.81
N ALA A 73 -21.17 -8.97 -58.26
CA ALA A 73 -20.89 -8.11 -57.12
C ALA A 73 -21.09 -6.60 -57.38
N ILE A 74 -21.35 -5.82 -56.31
CA ILE A 74 -20.58 -4.62 -55.88
C ILE A 74 -21.29 -3.91 -54.70
N ARG A 75 -20.51 -3.65 -53.64
CA ARG A 75 -20.61 -2.61 -52.58
C ARG A 75 -21.96 -2.27 -51.90
N GLY A 76 -21.93 -2.39 -50.57
CA GLY A 76 -22.24 -1.25 -49.70
C GLY A 76 -23.63 -1.20 -49.03
N ALA A 77 -23.61 -1.46 -47.71
CA ALA A 77 -24.52 -0.95 -46.68
C ALA A 77 -26.03 -1.29 -46.74
N ALA A 78 -26.48 -2.17 -45.82
CA ALA A 78 -27.17 -1.76 -44.59
C ALA A 78 -28.09 -2.88 -44.04
N ALA A 79 -28.05 -3.02 -42.71
CA ALA A 79 -29.11 -3.52 -41.83
C ALA A 79 -29.54 -5.00 -41.92
N ALA A 80 -28.81 -5.88 -41.23
CA ALA A 80 -29.35 -7.12 -40.70
C ALA A 80 -29.47 -7.03 -39.16
N SER A 81 -30.71 -6.92 -38.68
CA SER A 81 -31.08 -7.02 -37.28
C SER A 81 -30.78 -8.43 -36.76
N ARG A 82 -29.69 -8.57 -35.99
CA ARG A 82 -29.38 -9.78 -35.21
C ARG A 82 -29.91 -9.62 -33.81
N ARG A 83 -30.85 -10.51 -33.43
CA ARG A 83 -31.19 -10.82 -32.04
C ARG A 83 -29.90 -11.20 -31.30
N LYS A 84 -29.49 -10.39 -30.32
CA LYS A 84 -28.36 -10.67 -29.44
C LYS A 84 -28.74 -11.80 -28.49
N GLY A 85 -28.24 -13.00 -28.75
CA GLY A 85 -28.01 -13.99 -27.71
C GLY A 85 -27.00 -13.40 -26.72
N VAL A 86 -27.37 -13.38 -25.45
CA VAL A 86 -26.46 -13.02 -24.36
C VAL A 86 -25.46 -14.18 -24.24
N GLN A 87 -24.28 -14.00 -24.82
CA GLN A 87 -23.13 -14.83 -24.51
C GLN A 87 -22.72 -14.56 -23.06
N PRO A 88 -22.36 -15.58 -22.27
CA PRO A 88 -21.77 -15.35 -20.96
C PRO A 88 -20.49 -14.54 -21.19
N LYS A 89 -20.41 -13.36 -20.60
CA LYS A 89 -19.17 -12.57 -20.61
C LYS A 89 -18.10 -13.49 -20.06
N ALA A 90 -17.10 -13.79 -20.90
CA ALA A 90 -15.86 -14.41 -20.46
C ALA A 90 -15.42 -13.66 -19.19
N ALA A 91 -15.20 -14.40 -18.11
CA ALA A 91 -14.55 -13.88 -16.93
C ALA A 91 -13.30 -13.16 -17.42
N GLN A 92 -13.25 -11.84 -17.23
CA GLN A 92 -12.04 -11.08 -17.50
C GLN A 92 -10.97 -11.71 -16.63
N ASN A 93 -10.00 -12.36 -17.28
CA ASN A 93 -8.85 -12.93 -16.63
C ASN A 93 -8.32 -11.92 -15.62
N VAL A 94 -8.12 -12.39 -14.39
CA VAL A 94 -7.30 -11.73 -13.39
C VAL A 94 -5.99 -11.39 -14.10
N VAL A 95 -5.78 -10.10 -14.38
CA VAL A 95 -4.49 -9.61 -14.83
C VAL A 95 -3.61 -9.72 -13.59
N ALA A 96 -2.97 -10.88 -13.42
CA ALA A 96 -1.79 -10.98 -12.59
C ALA A 96 -0.85 -9.89 -13.11
N CYS A 97 -0.52 -8.92 -12.26
CA CYS A 97 0.20 -7.74 -12.69
C CYS A 97 1.62 -8.15 -13.09
N LYS A 98 1.84 -8.41 -14.38
CA LYS A 98 3.18 -8.43 -14.98
C LYS A 98 3.98 -7.15 -14.67
N ALA A 99 3.32 -6.09 -14.19
CA ALA A 99 3.89 -4.79 -13.87
C ALA A 99 4.99 -4.81 -12.79
N LEU A 100 5.05 -5.81 -11.90
CA LEU A 100 6.11 -5.90 -10.87
C LEU A 100 7.26 -6.86 -11.25
N ALA A 101 7.13 -7.63 -12.32
CA ALA A 101 8.17 -8.55 -12.79
C ALA A 101 9.22 -7.80 -13.64
N LYS A 102 10.14 -7.12 -12.94
CA LYS A 102 11.21 -6.31 -13.56
C LYS A 102 12.55 -7.04 -13.53
N LYS A 103 13.40 -6.82 -14.54
CA LYS A 103 14.78 -7.32 -14.55
C LYS A 103 15.52 -6.80 -13.32
N SER A 104 16.16 -7.70 -12.58
CA SER A 104 17.08 -7.32 -11.51
C SER A 104 18.50 -7.19 -12.05
N ILE A 105 19.40 -6.63 -11.24
CA ILE A 105 20.83 -6.57 -11.53
C ILE A 105 21.45 -7.96 -11.76
N GLU A 106 20.81 -9.03 -11.28
CA GLU A 106 21.25 -10.41 -11.52
C GLU A 106 20.95 -10.90 -12.94
N ASP A 107 19.98 -10.28 -13.62
CA ASP A 107 19.55 -10.65 -14.96
C ASP A 107 20.42 -10.00 -16.06
N ILE A 108 21.42 -9.18 -15.69
CA ILE A 108 22.23 -8.35 -16.60
C ILE A 108 23.71 -8.76 -16.55
N ASP A 109 24.38 -8.81 -17.70
CA ASP A 109 25.84 -8.95 -17.76
C ASP A 109 26.52 -7.62 -17.42
N LEU A 110 27.30 -7.62 -16.34
CA LEU A 110 27.94 -6.43 -15.79
C LEU A 110 29.41 -6.32 -16.19
N LYS A 111 29.99 -7.36 -16.78
CA LYS A 111 31.42 -7.43 -17.02
C LYS A 111 31.87 -6.33 -17.98
N ASP A 112 32.89 -5.58 -17.57
CA ASP A 112 33.48 -4.46 -18.31
C ASP A 112 32.49 -3.32 -18.64
N GLN A 113 31.28 -3.34 -18.05
CA GLN A 113 30.26 -2.30 -18.22
C GLN A 113 30.39 -1.20 -17.15
N ARG A 114 30.05 0.02 -17.51
CA ARG A 114 29.84 1.12 -16.56
C ARG A 114 28.39 1.08 -16.08
N ILE A 115 28.16 1.19 -14.78
CA ILE A 115 26.82 1.05 -14.21
C ILE A 115 26.46 2.32 -13.42
N PHE A 116 25.35 2.95 -13.79
CA PHE A 116 24.74 4.03 -13.02
C PHE A 116 23.75 3.42 -12.02
N ILE A 117 23.99 3.59 -10.73
CA ILE A 117 23.10 3.13 -9.67
C ILE A 117 22.44 4.33 -9.01
N ARG A 118 21.12 4.42 -9.14
CA ARG A 118 20.32 5.38 -8.39
C ARG A 118 20.00 4.79 -7.01
N VAL A 119 20.61 5.36 -5.97
CA VAL A 119 20.52 4.90 -4.58
C VAL A 119 19.79 5.93 -3.71
N ASP A 120 19.27 5.48 -2.56
CA ASP A 120 18.64 6.37 -1.58
C ASP A 120 19.60 6.65 -0.41
N PHE A 121 20.48 7.64 -0.57
CA PHE A 121 21.34 8.13 0.51
C PHE A 121 20.77 9.35 1.24
N ASN A 122 19.43 9.48 1.31
CA ASN A 122 18.80 10.52 2.11
C ASN A 122 18.83 10.17 3.61
N VAL A 123 20.01 10.27 4.21
CA VAL A 123 20.31 9.88 5.59
C VAL A 123 20.11 11.04 6.58
N PRO A 124 19.67 10.77 7.83
CA PRO A 124 19.59 11.79 8.84
C PRO A 124 21.00 12.22 9.30
N GLN A 125 21.24 13.52 9.27
CA GLN A 125 22.46 14.14 9.76
C GLN A 125 22.25 14.68 11.18
N ASP A 126 23.32 14.84 11.94
CA ASP A 126 23.27 15.43 13.27
C ASP A 126 22.74 16.88 13.20
N LYS A 127 21.96 17.26 14.21
CA LYS A 127 21.32 18.59 14.24
C LYS A 127 22.34 19.73 14.40
N LYS A 128 23.49 19.46 15.01
CA LYS A 128 24.55 20.45 15.29
C LYS A 128 25.63 20.41 14.21
N ASP A 129 26.02 19.22 13.75
CA ASP A 129 26.99 19.06 12.66
C ASP A 129 26.42 18.24 11.49
N PRO A 130 26.05 18.88 10.37
CA PRO A 130 25.54 18.15 9.20
C PRO A 130 26.57 17.19 8.58
N ASN A 131 27.86 17.27 8.95
CA ASN A 131 28.86 16.31 8.46
C ASN A 131 28.82 14.96 9.18
N ILE A 132 28.03 14.83 10.25
CA ILE A 132 27.90 13.58 11.00
C ILE A 132 26.60 12.90 10.61
N ILE A 133 26.71 11.69 10.05
CA ILE A 133 25.57 10.83 9.73
C ILE A 133 25.17 10.06 11.00
N THR A 134 23.93 10.23 11.43
CA THR A 134 23.42 9.61 12.68
C THR A 134 22.83 8.21 12.47
N ASN A 135 22.46 7.87 11.23
CA ASN A 135 21.94 6.56 10.88
C ASN A 135 22.39 6.16 9.47
N THR A 136 23.07 5.02 9.37
CA THR A 136 23.66 4.53 8.13
C THR A 136 22.83 3.46 7.42
N ALA A 137 21.65 3.11 7.94
CA ALA A 137 20.83 2.01 7.42
C ALA A 137 20.49 2.12 5.93
N ARG A 138 20.30 3.33 5.39
CA ARG A 138 20.05 3.51 3.96
C ARG A 138 21.30 3.28 3.10
N ILE A 139 22.48 3.63 3.63
CA ILE A 139 23.75 3.33 2.97
C ILE A 139 23.97 1.82 2.97
N ASP A 140 23.81 1.19 4.13
CA ASP A 140 23.96 -0.27 4.30
C ASP A 140 23.06 -1.07 3.35
N ALA A 141 21.84 -0.59 3.12
CA ALA A 141 20.89 -1.26 2.25
C ALA A 141 21.27 -1.25 0.75
N ALA A 142 22.08 -0.28 0.29
CA ALA A 142 22.55 -0.21 -1.10
C ALA A 142 23.87 -0.95 -1.34
N LEU A 143 24.66 -1.22 -0.27
CA LEU A 143 25.96 -1.88 -0.38
C LEU A 143 25.91 -3.25 -1.09
N PRO A 144 24.90 -4.12 -0.89
CA PRO A 144 24.82 -5.39 -1.62
C PRO A 144 24.84 -5.20 -3.14
N THR A 145 24.08 -4.23 -3.67
CA THR A 145 24.00 -3.95 -5.11
C THR A 145 25.34 -3.42 -5.63
N ILE A 146 25.99 -2.52 -4.87
CA ILE A 146 27.29 -1.94 -5.22
C ILE A 146 28.38 -3.02 -5.24
N LYS A 147 28.44 -3.86 -4.20
CA LYS A 147 29.43 -4.94 -4.09
C LYS A 147 29.25 -5.97 -5.20
N TYR A 148 28.01 -6.37 -5.47
CA TYR A 148 27.71 -7.32 -6.55
C TYR A 148 28.16 -6.81 -7.92
N ALA A 149 27.89 -5.54 -8.24
CA ALA A 149 28.35 -4.93 -9.48
C ALA A 149 29.88 -5.04 -9.63
N LEU A 150 30.62 -4.69 -8.58
CA LEU A 150 32.09 -4.78 -8.56
C LEU A 150 32.58 -6.24 -8.66
N GLU A 151 31.96 -7.16 -7.94
CA GLU A 151 32.31 -8.59 -7.94
C GLU A 151 32.06 -9.25 -9.31
N LYS A 152 31.04 -8.80 -10.05
CA LYS A 152 30.76 -9.24 -11.42
C LYS A 152 31.62 -8.57 -12.49
N GLY A 153 32.60 -7.75 -12.07
CA GLY A 153 33.58 -7.16 -12.97
C GLY A 153 33.07 -5.93 -13.69
N ALA A 154 32.13 -5.16 -13.11
CA ALA A 154 31.79 -3.85 -13.62
C ALA A 154 33.04 -2.95 -13.72
N LYS A 155 33.18 -2.29 -14.86
CA LYS A 155 34.27 -1.34 -15.10
C LYS A 155 34.20 -0.18 -14.12
N SER A 156 33.00 0.35 -13.90
CA SER A 156 32.77 1.36 -12.87
C SER A 156 31.35 1.33 -12.33
N VAL A 157 31.20 1.86 -11.11
CA VAL A 157 29.91 2.08 -10.46
C VAL A 157 29.76 3.57 -10.18
N VAL A 158 28.79 4.21 -10.85
CA VAL A 158 28.43 5.62 -10.68
C VAL A 158 27.18 5.72 -9.81
N LEU A 159 27.36 6.18 -8.58
CA LEU A 159 26.30 6.34 -7.59
C LEU A 159 25.68 7.73 -7.72
N CYS A 160 24.36 7.78 -7.87
CA CYS A 160 23.61 9.03 -7.87
C CYS A 160 22.58 9.01 -6.74
N SER A 161 22.53 10.05 -5.92
CA SER A 161 21.57 10.17 -4.81
C SER A 161 21.03 11.59 -4.65
N HIS A 162 20.10 11.78 -3.73
CA HIS A 162 19.69 13.08 -3.21
C HIS A 162 19.78 13.11 -1.69
N LEU A 163 19.94 14.30 -1.13
CA LEU A 163 19.96 14.52 0.32
C LEU A 163 19.13 15.76 0.65
N GLY A 164 18.19 15.62 1.59
CA GLY A 164 17.34 16.72 2.03
C GLY A 164 16.48 17.34 0.92
N ARG A 165 16.23 18.65 1.07
CA ARG A 165 15.40 19.47 0.17
C ARG A 165 16.11 20.78 -0.17
N PRO A 166 17.13 20.73 -1.05
CA PRO A 166 17.81 21.92 -1.54
C PRO A 166 16.97 22.74 -2.55
N ASP A 167 15.79 22.24 -2.97
CA ASP A 167 14.84 22.93 -3.86
C ASP A 167 15.49 23.44 -5.17
N GLY A 168 16.47 22.73 -5.73
CA GLY A 168 17.16 23.12 -6.98
C GLY A 168 18.32 24.11 -6.79
N GLN A 169 18.82 24.29 -5.57
CA GLN A 169 19.92 25.20 -5.26
C GLN A 169 21.10 24.48 -4.62
N LYS A 170 22.33 24.83 -5.02
CA LYS A 170 23.54 24.30 -4.40
C LYS A 170 23.66 24.81 -2.96
N ASN A 171 23.75 23.89 -2.01
CA ASN A 171 23.86 24.22 -0.59
C ASN A 171 24.75 23.20 0.13
N GLU A 172 25.86 23.67 0.71
CA GLU A 172 26.85 22.82 1.38
C GLU A 172 26.26 21.93 2.47
N LYS A 173 25.19 22.39 3.15
CA LYS A 173 24.48 21.60 4.17
C LYS A 173 23.97 20.25 3.65
N PHE A 174 23.61 20.21 2.37
CA PHE A 174 23.05 19.03 1.71
C PHE A 174 24.06 18.37 0.75
N SER A 175 25.35 18.63 0.90
CA SER A 175 26.40 17.98 0.11
C SER A 175 26.50 16.48 0.44
N MET A 176 26.90 15.69 -0.55
CA MET A 176 27.19 14.26 -0.44
C MET A 176 28.57 13.96 0.16
N LYS A 177 29.40 14.97 0.47
CA LYS A 177 30.71 14.79 1.12
C LYS A 177 30.69 13.87 2.35
N PRO A 178 29.76 14.02 3.31
CA PRO A 178 29.68 13.13 4.47
C PRO A 178 29.33 11.71 4.09
N VAL A 179 28.43 11.55 3.09
CA VAL A 179 27.99 10.25 2.59
C VAL A 179 29.14 9.52 1.89
N ALA A 180 29.92 10.22 1.07
CA ALA A 180 31.09 9.66 0.38
C ALA A 180 32.06 8.98 1.35
N LYS A 181 32.39 9.64 2.47
CA LYS A 181 33.29 9.12 3.50
C LYS A 181 32.76 7.83 4.12
N VAL A 182 31.46 7.79 4.46
CA VAL A 182 30.84 6.61 5.08
C VAL A 182 30.71 5.45 4.09
N VAL A 183 30.40 5.74 2.81
CA VAL A 183 30.37 4.71 1.76
C VAL A 183 31.77 4.13 1.54
N GLU A 184 32.79 4.97 1.45
CA GLU A 184 34.20 4.54 1.34
C GLU A 184 34.63 3.63 2.49
N GLU A 185 34.34 4.04 3.73
CA GLU A 185 34.63 3.25 4.94
C GLU A 185 33.95 1.88 4.90
N LYS A 186 32.64 1.84 4.60
CA LYS A 186 31.87 0.58 4.60
C LYS A 186 32.16 -0.32 3.40
N LEU A 187 32.56 0.26 2.28
CA LEU A 187 32.94 -0.49 1.09
C LEU A 187 34.38 -1.02 1.20
N GLY A 188 35.25 -0.35 1.96
CA GLY A 188 36.67 -0.67 2.03
C GLY A 188 37.42 -0.38 0.73
N LYS A 189 36.90 0.54 -0.09
CA LYS A 189 37.46 0.96 -1.38
C LYS A 189 37.31 2.47 -1.55
N PRO A 190 38.28 3.15 -2.19
CA PRO A 190 38.18 4.58 -2.46
C PRO A 190 36.90 4.93 -3.23
N VAL A 191 36.23 6.01 -2.81
CA VAL A 191 35.05 6.54 -3.49
C VAL A 191 35.36 7.94 -4.02
N LYS A 192 35.41 8.07 -5.35
CA LYS A 192 35.64 9.37 -6.01
C LYS A 192 34.36 10.21 -5.95
N LEU A 193 34.32 11.18 -5.05
CA LEU A 193 33.25 12.16 -5.02
C LEU A 193 33.45 13.22 -6.11
N MET A 194 32.44 13.43 -6.94
CA MET A 194 32.43 14.52 -7.92
C MET A 194 31.90 15.82 -7.31
N HIS A 195 32.37 16.96 -7.83
CA HIS A 195 31.88 18.29 -7.43
C HIS A 195 30.50 18.62 -8.00
N ASP A 196 30.02 17.84 -8.96
CA ASP A 196 28.73 18.03 -9.60
C ASP A 196 28.06 16.70 -9.99
N VAL A 197 26.85 16.81 -10.56
CA VAL A 197 26.05 15.65 -11.01
C VAL A 197 26.16 15.40 -12.51
N VAL A 198 26.34 16.46 -13.28
CA VAL A 198 26.38 16.48 -14.75
C VAL A 198 27.45 17.47 -15.22
N GLY A 199 27.79 17.43 -16.51
CA GLY A 199 28.75 18.36 -17.13
C GLY A 199 30.06 17.69 -17.54
N PRO A 200 30.94 18.44 -18.24
CA PRO A 200 32.08 17.85 -18.95
C PRO A 200 33.07 17.13 -18.02
N GLU A 201 33.37 17.68 -16.84
CA GLU A 201 34.27 17.04 -15.87
C GLU A 201 33.70 15.70 -15.34
N VAL A 202 32.38 15.64 -15.12
CA VAL A 202 31.71 14.41 -14.67
C VAL A 202 31.64 13.39 -15.80
N GLU A 203 31.32 13.82 -17.01
CA GLU A 203 31.29 12.98 -18.21
C GLU A 203 32.69 12.39 -18.49
N GLU A 204 33.75 13.19 -18.42
CA GLU A 204 35.14 12.74 -18.60
C GLU A 204 35.56 11.73 -17.51
N ALA A 205 35.25 12.01 -16.24
CA ALA A 205 35.56 11.11 -15.14
C ALA A 205 34.84 9.74 -15.24
N CYS A 206 33.68 9.70 -15.91
CA CYS A 206 32.88 8.49 -16.09
C CYS A 206 33.10 7.82 -17.46
N ALA A 207 33.81 8.44 -18.40
CA ALA A 207 33.95 7.94 -19.77
C ALA A 207 34.75 6.63 -19.83
N ASP A 208 35.94 6.61 -19.22
CA ASP A 208 36.85 5.46 -19.24
C ASP A 208 37.67 5.35 -17.94
N PRO A 209 37.00 5.12 -16.78
CA PRO A 209 37.69 4.98 -15.51
C PRO A 209 38.40 3.62 -15.40
N GLU A 210 39.36 3.53 -14.48
CA GLU A 210 40.03 2.28 -14.12
C GLU A 210 39.00 1.22 -13.67
N PRO A 211 39.20 -0.06 -14.01
CA PRO A 211 38.29 -1.12 -13.61
C PRO A 211 38.04 -1.19 -12.10
N GLY A 212 36.77 -1.29 -11.71
CA GLY A 212 36.33 -1.33 -10.32
C GLY A 212 36.27 0.04 -9.63
N THR A 213 36.36 1.14 -10.38
CA THR A 213 36.22 2.51 -9.83
C THR A 213 34.80 2.75 -9.33
N VAL A 214 34.69 3.34 -8.13
CA VAL A 214 33.41 3.80 -7.57
C VAL A 214 33.39 5.33 -7.54
N ILE A 215 32.38 5.90 -8.19
CA ILE A 215 32.17 7.34 -8.30
C ILE A 215 30.87 7.68 -7.58
N LEU A 216 30.89 8.68 -6.70
CA LEU A 216 29.68 9.26 -6.12
C LEU A 216 29.47 10.65 -6.70
N LEU A 217 28.32 10.88 -7.31
CA LEU A 217 27.92 12.20 -7.78
C LEU A 217 27.51 13.09 -6.59
N GLU A 218 27.57 14.41 -6.78
CA GLU A 218 26.99 15.35 -5.82
C GLU A 218 25.45 15.22 -5.78
N ASN A 219 24.79 15.99 -4.91
CA ASN A 219 23.36 15.91 -4.69
C ASN A 219 22.55 16.28 -5.96
N SER A 220 21.88 15.28 -6.54
CA SER A 220 21.03 15.47 -7.74
C SER A 220 19.98 16.58 -7.61
N ARG A 221 19.47 16.85 -6.40
CA ARG A 221 18.47 17.91 -6.18
C ARG A 221 19.06 19.33 -6.12
N PHE A 222 20.38 19.48 -6.28
CA PHE A 222 20.96 20.80 -6.59
C PHE A 222 20.57 21.31 -7.97
N TYR A 223 20.01 20.45 -8.82
CA TYR A 223 19.45 20.80 -10.11
C TYR A 223 17.92 20.80 -10.03
N VAL A 224 17.30 21.88 -10.49
CA VAL A 224 15.83 21.97 -10.56
C VAL A 224 15.25 20.95 -11.55
N GLU A 225 16.06 20.53 -12.52
CA GLU A 225 15.77 19.54 -13.55
C GLU A 225 15.57 18.12 -12.98
N GLU A 226 16.06 17.82 -11.77
CA GLU A 226 15.84 16.53 -11.12
C GLU A 226 14.37 16.37 -10.70
N GLU A 227 13.80 17.34 -9.99
CA GLU A 227 12.41 17.31 -9.50
C GLU A 227 11.43 17.97 -10.48
N GLY A 228 11.93 18.69 -11.49
CA GLY A 228 11.15 19.49 -12.44
C GLY A 228 10.58 20.79 -11.86
N LYS A 229 10.84 21.05 -10.57
CA LYS A 229 10.39 22.23 -9.81
C LYS A 229 11.30 22.47 -8.62
N GLY A 230 11.35 23.70 -8.14
CA GLY A 230 12.19 24.11 -7.02
C GLY A 230 11.83 25.50 -6.53
N LYS A 231 12.80 26.16 -5.91
CA LYS A 231 12.72 27.55 -5.50
C LYS A 231 13.97 28.31 -5.90
N ASP A 232 13.84 29.60 -6.17
CA ASP A 232 14.99 30.50 -6.33
C ASP A 232 15.51 30.99 -4.97
N ALA A 233 16.58 31.78 -4.98
CA ALA A 233 17.21 32.32 -3.77
C ALA A 233 16.26 33.20 -2.94
N ASP A 234 15.25 33.79 -3.58
CA ASP A 234 14.22 34.64 -2.94
C ASP A 234 13.03 33.82 -2.42
N GLY A 235 13.03 32.50 -2.65
CA GLY A 235 12.00 31.57 -2.19
C GLY A 235 10.79 31.44 -3.14
N ASN A 236 10.84 32.05 -4.33
CA ASN A 236 9.77 31.93 -5.31
C ASN A 236 9.80 30.55 -5.98
N LYS A 237 8.63 30.02 -6.32
CA LYS A 237 8.51 28.71 -6.99
C LYS A 237 9.06 28.80 -8.41
N VAL A 238 10.00 27.91 -8.73
CA VAL A 238 10.58 27.75 -10.07
C VAL A 238 10.09 26.43 -10.66
N LYS A 239 9.83 26.42 -11.97
CA LYS A 239 9.56 25.22 -12.75
C LYS A 239 10.68 25.03 -13.76
N ALA A 240 11.21 23.83 -13.88
CA ALA A 240 12.26 23.54 -14.84
C ALA A 240 11.71 23.63 -16.28
N ASP A 241 12.56 24.12 -17.19
CA ASP A 241 12.29 24.07 -18.62
C ASP A 241 12.32 22.59 -19.08
N PRO A 242 11.28 22.08 -19.77
CA PRO A 242 11.26 20.72 -20.29
C PRO A 242 12.47 20.35 -21.14
N GLU A 243 13.03 21.28 -21.92
CA GLU A 243 14.22 20.99 -22.74
C GLU A 243 15.47 20.84 -21.87
N LYS A 244 15.62 21.65 -20.83
CA LYS A 244 16.71 21.49 -19.84
C LYS A 244 16.60 20.18 -19.06
N VAL A 245 15.39 19.73 -18.77
CA VAL A 245 15.14 18.41 -18.15
C VAL A 245 15.63 17.29 -19.07
N LYS A 246 15.36 17.38 -20.38
CA LYS A 246 15.86 16.40 -21.36
C LYS A 246 17.38 16.42 -21.46
N GLU A 247 17.99 17.61 -21.52
CA GLU A 247 19.45 17.78 -21.54
C GLU A 247 20.10 17.18 -20.29
N PHE A 248 19.51 17.43 -19.11
CA PHE A 248 19.97 16.86 -17.85
C PHE A 248 19.91 15.33 -17.86
N ARG A 249 18.79 14.74 -18.31
CA ARG A 249 18.65 13.28 -18.46
C ARG A 249 19.64 12.69 -19.46
N ALA A 250 19.86 13.37 -20.59
CA ALA A 250 20.84 12.95 -21.58
C ALA A 250 22.27 12.98 -21.03
N SER A 251 22.62 13.95 -20.18
CA SER A 251 23.93 13.97 -19.51
C SER A 251 24.08 12.82 -18.52
N LEU A 252 23.04 12.50 -17.73
CA LEU A 252 23.04 11.31 -16.86
C LEU A 252 23.26 10.01 -17.65
N ALA A 253 22.59 9.88 -18.80
CA ALA A 253 22.70 8.69 -19.67
C ALA A 253 24.10 8.45 -20.23
N LYS A 254 24.94 9.47 -20.37
CA LYS A 254 26.33 9.32 -20.84
C LYS A 254 27.27 8.72 -19.79
N LEU A 255 26.89 8.79 -18.51
CA LEU A 255 27.76 8.44 -17.40
C LEU A 255 27.97 6.92 -17.27
N ALA A 256 27.11 6.11 -17.87
CA ALA A 256 27.20 4.66 -17.79
C ALA A 256 26.48 3.97 -18.95
N ASP A 257 26.66 2.65 -19.06
CA ASP A 257 26.06 1.81 -20.10
C ASP A 257 24.76 1.16 -19.62
N ILE A 258 24.67 0.89 -18.31
CA ILE A 258 23.51 0.26 -17.66
C ILE A 258 22.96 1.20 -16.58
N TYR A 259 21.63 1.30 -16.49
CA TYR A 259 20.92 1.94 -15.39
C TYR A 259 20.39 0.90 -14.41
N CYS A 260 20.67 1.11 -13.12
CA CYS A 260 20.17 0.30 -12.03
C CYS A 260 19.45 1.20 -11.01
N SER A 261 18.15 0.98 -10.78
CA SER A 261 17.40 1.68 -9.74
C SER A 261 17.35 0.86 -8.46
N ASP A 262 17.93 1.38 -7.38
CA ASP A 262 17.95 0.76 -6.06
C ASP A 262 17.36 1.68 -4.97
N ALA A 263 16.49 2.60 -5.39
CA ALA A 263 15.93 3.67 -4.56
C ALA A 263 14.39 3.61 -4.53
N PHE A 264 13.82 2.53 -3.98
CA PHE A 264 12.37 2.31 -3.95
C PHE A 264 11.58 3.45 -3.30
N GLY A 265 12.12 4.07 -2.23
CA GLY A 265 11.49 5.21 -1.56
C GLY A 265 11.22 6.43 -2.45
N THR A 266 11.91 6.55 -3.58
CA THR A 266 11.69 7.61 -4.58
C THR A 266 11.00 7.13 -5.86
N ALA A 267 10.68 5.85 -5.99
CA ALA A 267 10.14 5.28 -7.23
C ALA A 267 8.74 5.78 -7.59
N HIS A 268 7.97 6.32 -6.62
CA HIS A 268 6.70 7.01 -6.87
C HIS A 268 6.85 8.36 -7.60
N ARG A 269 8.08 8.85 -7.78
CA ARG A 269 8.35 10.16 -8.38
C ARG A 269 8.90 10.00 -9.78
N ALA A 270 8.32 10.73 -10.72
CA ALA A 270 8.81 10.83 -12.10
C ALA A 270 10.01 11.79 -12.24
N HIS A 271 10.95 11.74 -11.28
CA HIS A 271 12.16 12.56 -11.28
C HIS A 271 13.16 12.05 -12.32
N SER A 272 14.08 12.92 -12.76
CA SER A 272 14.99 12.63 -13.88
C SER A 272 15.86 11.40 -13.63
N SER A 273 16.46 11.26 -12.45
CA SER A 273 17.24 10.09 -12.08
C SER A 273 16.43 8.80 -11.82
N MET A 274 15.10 8.87 -11.69
CA MET A 274 14.24 7.71 -11.40
C MET A 274 13.81 6.95 -12.66
N VAL A 275 13.81 7.62 -13.81
CA VAL A 275 13.21 7.06 -15.03
C VAL A 275 14.21 6.43 -15.98
N GLY A 276 15.52 6.55 -15.70
CA GLY A 276 16.58 5.93 -16.52
C GLY A 276 16.51 6.31 -18.01
N GLU A 277 15.97 7.49 -18.34
CA GLU A 277 15.76 7.90 -19.73
C GLU A 277 17.10 8.03 -20.46
N GLY A 278 17.19 7.45 -21.65
CA GLY A 278 18.40 7.43 -22.47
C GLY A 278 19.31 6.22 -22.26
N PHE A 279 19.11 5.43 -21.19
CA PHE A 279 19.87 4.20 -20.98
C PHE A 279 19.30 3.03 -21.80
N PRO A 280 20.16 2.21 -22.43
CA PRO A 280 19.71 1.07 -23.23
C PRO A 280 19.22 -0.11 -22.39
N VAL A 281 19.74 -0.27 -21.16
CA VAL A 281 19.39 -1.35 -20.22
C VAL A 281 19.01 -0.74 -18.89
N LYS A 282 17.85 -1.12 -18.34
CA LYS A 282 17.33 -0.61 -17.07
C LYS A 282 16.87 -1.76 -16.17
N CYS A 283 17.52 -1.94 -15.03
CA CYS A 283 17.21 -2.99 -14.06
C CYS A 283 17.00 -2.43 -12.64
N SER A 284 16.49 -3.26 -11.74
CA SER A 284 16.42 -2.97 -10.31
C SER A 284 17.65 -3.49 -9.56
N GLY A 285 18.13 -2.75 -8.57
CA GLY A 285 19.06 -3.30 -7.58
C GLY A 285 18.36 -4.25 -6.60
N PHE A 286 19.10 -4.80 -5.64
CA PHE A 286 18.56 -5.79 -4.70
C PHE A 286 17.50 -5.24 -3.76
N LEU A 287 17.66 -3.98 -3.31
CA LEU A 287 16.68 -3.36 -2.41
C LEU A 287 15.36 -3.20 -3.14
N LEU A 288 15.38 -2.61 -4.34
CA LEU A 288 14.16 -2.41 -5.11
C LEU A 288 13.55 -3.75 -5.55
N ALA A 289 14.35 -4.71 -6.01
CA ALA A 289 13.88 -6.05 -6.38
C ALA A 289 13.16 -6.74 -5.20
N LYS A 290 13.76 -6.70 -4.00
CA LYS A 290 13.16 -7.26 -2.79
C LYS A 290 11.83 -6.59 -2.45
N GLU A 291 11.73 -5.27 -2.57
CA GLU A 291 10.47 -4.55 -2.37
C GLU A 291 9.40 -5.05 -3.34
N LEU A 292 9.71 -5.15 -4.64
CA LEU A 292 8.76 -5.65 -5.65
C LEU A 292 8.32 -7.09 -5.36
N ASP A 293 9.25 -7.98 -5.01
CA ASP A 293 8.94 -9.38 -4.72
C ASP A 293 7.97 -9.54 -3.55
N TYR A 294 8.17 -8.78 -2.47
CA TYR A 294 7.29 -8.83 -1.30
C TYR A 294 5.93 -8.18 -1.56
N PHE A 295 5.89 -7.06 -2.29
CA PHE A 295 4.61 -6.46 -2.66
C PHE A 295 3.83 -7.32 -3.66
N ALA A 296 4.49 -8.00 -4.60
CA ALA A 296 3.84 -8.94 -5.50
C ALA A 296 3.21 -10.12 -4.73
N LYS A 297 3.91 -10.69 -3.74
CA LYS A 297 3.37 -11.73 -2.85
C LYS A 297 2.13 -11.29 -2.08
N VAL A 298 2.01 -10.00 -1.80
CA VAL A 298 0.87 -9.46 -1.04
C VAL A 298 -0.29 -9.04 -1.95
N VAL A 299 0.01 -8.46 -3.11
CA VAL A 299 -0.97 -7.78 -3.95
C VAL A 299 -1.50 -8.68 -5.06
N ASP A 300 -0.65 -9.49 -5.69
CA ASP A 300 -1.00 -10.23 -6.91
C ASP A 300 -1.46 -11.66 -6.63
N SER A 301 -0.81 -12.38 -5.71
CA SER A 301 -1.12 -13.77 -5.41
C SER A 301 -0.83 -14.14 -3.94
N PRO A 302 -1.53 -13.51 -2.98
CA PRO A 302 -1.28 -13.76 -1.58
C PRO A 302 -1.82 -15.10 -1.10
N THR A 303 -1.10 -15.71 -0.17
CA THR A 303 -1.58 -16.87 0.58
C THR A 303 -2.66 -16.42 1.56
N ARG A 304 -3.87 -16.94 1.39
CA ARG A 304 -5.02 -16.58 2.23
C ARG A 304 -5.05 -17.40 3.54
N PRO A 305 -5.61 -16.85 4.64
CA PRO A 305 -6.24 -15.53 4.75
C PRO A 305 -5.25 -14.36 4.73
N VAL A 306 -5.63 -13.25 4.12
CA VAL A 306 -4.88 -11.99 4.08
C VAL A 306 -5.47 -11.01 5.08
N CYS A 307 -4.65 -10.51 5.99
CA CYS A 307 -5.02 -9.49 6.96
C CYS A 307 -4.37 -8.14 6.61
N GLY A 308 -5.19 -7.14 6.31
CA GLY A 308 -4.76 -5.75 6.18
C GLY A 308 -4.94 -5.01 7.50
N ILE A 309 -3.89 -4.39 8.02
CA ILE A 309 -3.90 -3.63 9.27
C ILE A 309 -3.61 -2.17 8.94
N LEU A 310 -4.57 -1.29 9.24
CA LEU A 310 -4.50 0.13 8.90
C LEU A 310 -4.68 0.97 10.15
N GLY A 311 -3.68 1.79 10.47
CA GLY A 311 -3.72 2.72 11.60
C GLY A 311 -3.39 4.15 11.19
N GLY A 312 -3.00 5.00 12.15
CA GLY A 312 -2.67 6.41 11.92
C GLY A 312 -3.80 7.38 12.23
N ALA A 313 -3.64 8.66 11.85
CA ALA A 313 -4.43 9.76 12.41
C ALA A 313 -5.72 10.11 11.68
N LYS A 314 -5.75 10.01 10.33
CA LYS A 314 -6.86 10.51 9.50
C LYS A 314 -7.35 9.45 8.51
N VAL A 315 -8.65 9.42 8.27
CA VAL A 315 -9.27 8.49 7.31
C VAL A 315 -9.05 8.99 5.88
N ALA A 316 -9.18 10.30 5.65
CA ALA A 316 -9.12 10.95 4.34
C ALA A 316 -7.81 10.62 3.60
N ASP A 317 -6.70 10.60 4.33
CA ASP A 317 -5.38 10.30 3.78
C ASP A 317 -5.23 8.83 3.36
N LYS A 318 -6.15 7.95 3.78
CA LYS A 318 -6.08 6.49 3.57
C LYS A 318 -7.27 5.91 2.80
N ILE A 319 -8.20 6.74 2.32
CA ILE A 319 -9.40 6.24 1.60
C ILE A 319 -9.00 5.35 0.42
N GLN A 320 -8.09 5.82 -0.45
CA GLN A 320 -7.67 5.05 -1.62
C GLN A 320 -7.03 3.72 -1.23
N LEU A 321 -6.21 3.73 -0.18
CA LEU A 321 -5.59 2.53 0.38
C LEU A 321 -6.63 1.53 0.89
N ILE A 322 -7.57 1.99 1.73
CA ILE A 322 -8.66 1.15 2.26
C ILE A 322 -9.45 0.54 1.11
N MET A 323 -9.90 1.37 0.17
CA MET A 323 -10.73 0.92 -0.93
C MET A 323 -10.02 -0.10 -1.83
N ASN A 324 -8.72 0.08 -2.10
CA ASN A 324 -7.96 -0.88 -2.90
C ASN A 324 -7.65 -2.18 -2.14
N LEU A 325 -7.39 -2.09 -0.83
CA LEU A 325 -7.14 -3.27 0.00
C LEU A 325 -8.40 -4.10 0.23
N LEU A 326 -9.58 -3.49 0.34
CA LEU A 326 -10.86 -4.21 0.45
C LEU A 326 -11.14 -5.13 -0.74
N ASP A 327 -10.53 -4.90 -1.90
CA ASP A 327 -10.63 -5.82 -3.04
C ASP A 327 -9.70 -7.04 -2.93
N LYS A 328 -8.80 -7.06 -1.95
CA LYS A 328 -7.67 -8.01 -1.86
C LYS A 328 -7.63 -8.79 -0.56
N VAL A 329 -7.98 -8.18 0.57
CA VAL A 329 -7.85 -8.78 1.91
C VAL A 329 -9.08 -9.61 2.28
N ASP A 330 -8.92 -10.54 3.23
CA ASP A 330 -10.02 -11.28 3.86
C ASP A 330 -10.43 -10.63 5.19
N ILE A 331 -9.47 -10.04 5.90
CA ILE A 331 -9.65 -9.37 7.18
C ILE A 331 -9.05 -7.97 7.08
N MET A 332 -9.76 -6.98 7.62
CA MET A 332 -9.27 -5.61 7.72
C MET A 332 -9.39 -5.09 9.15
N ILE A 333 -8.25 -4.83 9.79
CA ILE A 333 -8.18 -4.18 11.10
C ILE A 333 -7.98 -2.68 10.87
N ILE A 334 -8.85 -1.85 11.45
CA ILE A 334 -8.68 -0.39 11.47
C ILE A 334 -8.44 0.07 12.91
N GLY A 335 -7.37 0.83 13.15
CA GLY A 335 -7.00 1.34 14.47
C GLY A 335 -6.43 2.76 14.42
N GLY A 336 -5.74 3.18 15.48
CA GLY A 336 -5.18 4.52 15.60
C GLY A 336 -6.24 5.61 15.71
N GLY A 337 -5.82 6.86 15.55
CA GLY A 337 -6.71 8.04 15.60
C GLY A 337 -7.86 7.99 14.59
N MET A 338 -7.63 7.39 13.42
CA MET A 338 -8.65 7.29 12.38
C MET A 338 -9.83 6.38 12.75
N ALA A 339 -9.65 5.45 13.70
CA ALA A 339 -10.73 4.59 14.17
C ALA A 339 -11.84 5.40 14.88
N PHE A 340 -11.51 6.51 15.53
CA PHE A 340 -12.49 7.35 16.22
C PHE A 340 -13.51 7.99 15.28
N THR A 341 -13.16 8.21 14.01
CA THR A 341 -14.15 8.59 12.99
C THR A 341 -15.18 7.49 12.77
N PHE A 342 -14.78 6.22 12.66
CA PHE A 342 -15.71 5.09 12.51
C PHE A 342 -16.58 4.88 13.77
N ILE A 343 -15.99 5.08 14.94
CA ILE A 343 -16.65 4.94 16.25
C ILE A 343 -17.70 6.04 16.45
N LYS A 344 -17.37 7.29 16.10
CA LYS A 344 -18.33 8.41 16.14
C LYS A 344 -19.49 8.21 15.17
N GLU A 345 -19.22 7.73 13.96
CA GLU A 345 -20.27 7.38 12.99
C GLU A 345 -21.15 6.20 13.45
N ALA A 346 -20.71 5.41 14.44
CA ALA A 346 -21.52 4.40 15.11
C ALA A 346 -22.34 4.96 16.30
N GLY A 347 -22.29 6.27 16.54
CA GLY A 347 -23.05 6.96 17.58
C GLY A 347 -22.38 6.99 18.97
N VAL A 348 -21.11 6.60 19.08
CA VAL A 348 -20.37 6.59 20.35
C VAL A 348 -19.70 7.94 20.62
N ASN A 349 -19.72 8.40 21.88
CA ASN A 349 -18.99 9.61 22.28
C ASN A 349 -17.48 9.37 22.17
N ILE A 350 -16.76 10.28 21.50
CA ILE A 350 -15.30 10.20 21.34
C ILE A 350 -14.54 11.28 22.11
N GLY A 351 -15.23 12.10 22.92
CA GLY A 351 -14.59 13.19 23.66
C GLY A 351 -13.84 14.15 22.72
N ALA A 352 -12.58 14.43 23.05
CA ALA A 352 -11.68 15.28 22.25
C ALA A 352 -10.80 14.49 21.26
N SER A 353 -11.13 13.22 21.00
CA SER A 353 -10.36 12.38 20.06
C SER A 353 -10.39 12.92 18.63
N LEU A 354 -9.41 12.50 17.84
CA LEU A 354 -9.32 12.91 16.44
C LEU A 354 -10.59 12.51 15.67
N TYR A 355 -11.13 13.47 14.93
CA TYR A 355 -12.28 13.27 14.07
C TYR A 355 -12.03 13.90 12.72
N ASP A 356 -12.28 13.13 11.67
CA ASP A 356 -12.09 13.53 10.28
C ASP A 356 -13.46 13.64 9.60
N GLU A 357 -13.98 14.87 9.52
CA GLU A 357 -15.30 15.17 8.94
C GLU A 357 -15.42 14.78 7.47
N GLU A 358 -14.34 14.93 6.68
CA GLU A 358 -14.35 14.53 5.27
C GLU A 358 -14.29 13.01 5.13
N GLY A 359 -13.47 12.36 5.97
CA GLY A 359 -13.41 10.91 6.06
C GLY A 359 -14.72 10.26 6.53
N ALA A 360 -15.45 10.90 7.45
CA ALA A 360 -16.71 10.41 8.00
C ALA A 360 -17.78 10.16 6.92
N LYS A 361 -17.86 11.06 5.93
CA LYS A 361 -18.80 10.96 4.79
C LYS A 361 -18.65 9.66 3.99
N LEU A 362 -17.48 9.02 4.07
CA LEU A 362 -17.12 7.83 3.29
C LEU A 362 -17.12 6.54 4.12
N VAL A 363 -17.29 6.63 5.44
CA VAL A 363 -17.40 5.44 6.32
C VAL A 363 -18.51 4.49 5.87
N PRO A 364 -19.72 4.95 5.48
CA PRO A 364 -20.77 4.06 4.98
C PRO A 364 -20.35 3.29 3.72
N ASP A 365 -19.66 3.94 2.79
CA ASP A 365 -19.19 3.32 1.54
C ASP A 365 -18.11 2.27 1.82
N ILE A 366 -17.21 2.53 2.76
CA ILE A 366 -16.18 1.58 3.21
C ILE A 366 -16.83 0.33 3.82
N LYS A 367 -17.78 0.51 4.76
CA LYS A 367 -18.50 -0.60 5.41
C LYS A 367 -19.27 -1.44 4.39
N LYS A 368 -20.01 -0.77 3.50
CA LYS A 368 -20.76 -1.42 2.42
C LYS A 368 -19.83 -2.22 1.51
N LYS A 369 -18.70 -1.65 1.08
CA LYS A 369 -17.73 -2.37 0.24
C LYS A 369 -17.13 -3.57 0.96
N ALA A 370 -16.82 -3.45 2.26
CA ALA A 370 -16.34 -4.57 3.06
C ALA A 370 -17.36 -5.71 3.10
N GLU A 371 -18.63 -5.41 3.34
CA GLU A 371 -19.74 -6.38 3.31
C GLU A 371 -19.88 -7.04 1.92
N GLU A 372 -19.90 -6.24 0.85
CA GLU A 372 -20.00 -6.73 -0.53
C GLU A 372 -18.84 -7.67 -0.92
N LYS A 373 -17.65 -7.44 -0.36
CA LYS A 373 -16.45 -8.23 -0.60
C LYS A 373 -16.27 -9.38 0.39
N GLY A 374 -17.12 -9.48 1.40
CA GLY A 374 -17.00 -10.48 2.47
C GLY A 374 -15.77 -10.29 3.35
N VAL A 375 -15.30 -9.05 3.49
CA VAL A 375 -14.15 -8.71 4.34
C VAL A 375 -14.61 -8.58 5.80
N GLU A 376 -13.94 -9.29 6.70
CA GLU A 376 -14.13 -9.13 8.15
C GLU A 376 -13.50 -7.80 8.61
N LEU A 377 -14.33 -6.77 8.81
CA LEU A 377 -13.88 -5.46 9.28
C LEU A 377 -13.85 -5.42 10.81
N ILE A 378 -12.66 -5.25 11.39
CA ILE A 378 -12.41 -5.22 12.84
C ILE A 378 -12.07 -3.78 13.26
N LEU A 379 -12.88 -3.24 14.17
CA LEU A 379 -12.69 -1.93 14.79
C LEU A 379 -12.42 -2.12 16.29
N PRO A 380 -11.72 -1.18 16.96
CA PRO A 380 -11.47 -1.27 18.39
C PRO A 380 -12.78 -1.10 19.16
N VAL A 381 -12.91 -1.86 20.25
CA VAL A 381 -14.10 -1.89 21.13
C VAL A 381 -13.84 -1.27 22.51
N ASP A 382 -12.58 -1.00 22.82
CA ASP A 382 -12.11 -0.34 24.02
C ASP A 382 -10.83 0.46 23.72
N PHE A 383 -10.57 1.48 24.54
CA PHE A 383 -9.57 2.52 24.28
C PHE A 383 -8.83 2.89 25.56
N VAL A 384 -7.56 3.24 25.42
CA VAL A 384 -6.80 3.93 26.46
C VAL A 384 -6.87 5.43 26.18
N CYS A 385 -7.41 6.17 27.14
CA CYS A 385 -7.68 7.60 27.02
C CYS A 385 -6.81 8.42 27.97
N SER A 386 -6.50 9.66 27.56
CA SER A 386 -5.78 10.64 28.36
C SER A 386 -6.53 11.95 28.41
N SER A 387 -6.43 12.70 29.52
CA SER A 387 -7.02 14.04 29.64
C SER A 387 -6.33 15.11 28.77
N LYS A 388 -5.15 14.80 28.22
CA LYS A 388 -4.42 15.64 27.26
C LYS A 388 -3.49 14.82 26.38
N PHE A 389 -3.05 15.41 25.27
CA PHE A 389 -2.06 14.77 24.40
C PHE A 389 -0.68 14.84 25.06
N GLY A 390 -0.24 13.74 25.66
CA GLY A 390 1.04 13.63 26.38
C GLY A 390 1.02 12.57 27.47
N GLU A 391 2.20 12.23 27.99
CA GLU A 391 2.39 11.22 29.05
C GLU A 391 2.04 11.73 30.46
N ASP A 392 1.83 13.04 30.61
CA ASP A 392 1.55 13.71 31.88
C ASP A 392 0.05 13.95 32.11
N GLY A 393 -0.81 13.32 31.29
CA GLY A 393 -2.26 13.32 31.43
C GLY A 393 -2.76 12.29 32.44
N GLU A 394 -3.99 12.49 32.93
CA GLU A 394 -4.71 11.47 33.68
C GLU A 394 -5.13 10.37 32.69
N ILE A 395 -4.86 9.11 33.00
CA ILE A 395 -5.22 7.97 32.16
C ILE A 395 -6.53 7.36 32.63
N LYS A 396 -7.44 7.11 31.69
CA LYS A 396 -8.70 6.38 31.90
C LYS A 396 -8.96 5.43 30.74
N ASP A 397 -9.74 4.41 30.99
CA ASP A 397 -10.25 3.53 29.94
C ASP A 397 -11.58 4.08 29.39
N GLY A 398 -11.84 3.79 28.11
CA GLY A 398 -13.13 4.01 27.45
C GLY A 398 -13.53 2.78 26.64
N ASP A 399 -14.81 2.68 26.27
CA ASP A 399 -15.32 1.57 25.47
C ASP A 399 -16.51 1.97 24.59
N MET A 400 -17.06 1.03 23.82
CA MET A 400 -18.20 1.30 22.94
C MET A 400 -19.51 1.60 23.67
N GLU A 401 -19.63 1.24 24.96
CA GLU A 401 -20.85 1.46 25.74
C GLU A 401 -20.84 2.84 26.41
N THR A 402 -19.72 3.19 27.03
CA THR A 402 -19.53 4.44 27.77
C THR A 402 -18.94 5.56 26.93
N GLY A 403 -18.27 5.21 25.83
CA GLY A 403 -17.51 6.14 25.00
C GLY A 403 -16.18 6.55 25.63
N VAL A 404 -15.57 7.56 25.05
CA VAL A 404 -14.41 8.25 25.63
C VAL A 404 -14.91 9.24 26.69
N PRO A 405 -14.33 9.26 27.91
CA PRO A 405 -14.75 10.19 28.95
C PRO A 405 -14.67 11.67 28.53
N ASP A 406 -15.57 12.51 29.04
CA ASP A 406 -15.60 13.92 28.72
C ASP A 406 -14.28 14.62 29.12
N GLY A 407 -13.72 15.40 28.19
CA GLY A 407 -12.42 16.05 28.37
C GLY A 407 -11.21 15.14 28.14
N PHE A 408 -11.43 13.87 27.79
CA PHE A 408 -10.37 12.92 27.42
C PHE A 408 -10.35 12.70 25.90
N LEU A 409 -9.24 12.14 25.42
CA LEU A 409 -9.05 11.67 24.05
C LEU A 409 -8.44 10.28 24.07
N GLY A 410 -8.87 9.41 23.16
CA GLY A 410 -8.31 8.08 22.99
C GLY A 410 -6.99 8.13 22.22
N LEU A 411 -5.96 7.46 22.75
CA LEU A 411 -4.59 7.52 22.24
C LEU A 411 -3.99 6.14 21.93
N ASP A 412 -4.60 5.06 22.42
CA ASP A 412 -4.26 3.68 22.06
C ASP A 412 -5.49 2.78 22.17
N ILE A 413 -5.39 1.57 21.62
CA ILE A 413 -6.42 0.54 21.75
C ILE A 413 -6.36 -0.15 23.12
N GLY A 414 -7.52 -0.50 23.67
CA GLY A 414 -7.64 -1.19 24.95
C GLY A 414 -7.37 -2.70 24.88
N PRO A 415 -7.33 -3.39 26.03
CA PRO A 415 -6.98 -4.79 26.13
C PRO A 415 -7.93 -5.75 25.38
N LYS A 416 -9.23 -5.45 25.29
CA LYS A 416 -10.17 -6.30 24.54
C LYS A 416 -9.92 -6.20 23.03
N SER A 417 -9.68 -4.98 22.54
CA SER A 417 -9.33 -4.71 21.14
C SER A 417 -8.02 -5.37 20.75
N ILE A 418 -7.02 -5.32 21.63
CA ILE A 418 -5.75 -6.03 21.44
C ILE A 418 -5.99 -7.53 21.26
N ALA A 419 -6.77 -8.15 22.16
CA ALA A 419 -7.06 -9.58 22.06
C ALA A 419 -7.80 -9.95 20.76
N MET A 420 -8.78 -9.13 20.34
CA MET A 420 -9.49 -9.33 19.07
C MET A 420 -8.55 -9.25 17.86
N ASN A 421 -7.68 -8.24 17.85
CA ASN A 421 -6.70 -8.06 16.78
C ASN A 421 -5.69 -9.22 16.73
N ASP A 422 -5.22 -9.68 17.89
CA ASP A 422 -4.30 -10.82 17.97
C ASP A 422 -4.93 -12.11 17.41
N GLU A 423 -6.20 -12.38 17.72
CA GLU A 423 -6.91 -13.55 17.17
C GLU A 423 -7.10 -13.45 15.66
N ALA A 424 -7.33 -12.25 15.12
CA ALA A 424 -7.40 -12.02 13.68
C ALA A 424 -6.04 -12.22 12.99
N ILE A 425 -4.97 -11.69 13.58
CA ILE A 425 -3.59 -11.85 13.07
C ILE A 425 -3.18 -13.31 13.05
N LYS A 426 -3.48 -14.09 14.10
CA LYS A 426 -3.15 -15.54 14.18
C LYS A 426 -3.79 -16.38 13.07
N LYS A 427 -4.93 -15.95 12.54
CA LYS A 427 -5.59 -16.64 11.41
C LYS A 427 -4.92 -16.34 10.07
N ALA A 428 -4.18 -15.24 9.96
CA ALA A 428 -3.63 -14.76 8.70
C ALA A 428 -2.41 -15.57 8.24
N LYS A 429 -2.33 -15.81 6.93
CA LYS A 429 -1.15 -16.35 6.25
C LYS A 429 -0.34 -15.28 5.52
N THR A 430 -0.99 -14.16 5.20
CA THR A 430 -0.33 -12.95 4.67
C THR A 430 -0.82 -11.74 5.44
N ILE A 431 0.09 -10.88 5.89
CA ILE A 431 -0.20 -9.70 6.69
C ILE A 431 0.41 -8.48 6.03
N VAL A 432 -0.38 -7.41 5.90
CA VAL A 432 0.06 -6.10 5.45
C VAL A 432 -0.25 -5.10 6.53
N TRP A 433 0.75 -4.42 7.06
CA TRP A 433 0.53 -3.44 8.12
C TRP A 433 1.02 -2.05 7.71
N ASN A 434 0.11 -1.07 7.74
CA ASN A 434 0.39 0.34 7.48
C ASN A 434 -0.32 1.26 8.49
N GLY A 435 0.45 1.78 9.44
CA GLY A 435 0.03 2.73 10.48
C GLY A 435 -0.10 2.09 11.86
N PRO A 436 0.46 2.70 12.92
CA PRO A 436 0.38 2.19 14.29
C PRO A 436 -1.05 2.28 14.86
N MET A 437 -1.30 1.55 15.94
CA MET A 437 -2.62 1.43 16.58
C MET A 437 -2.88 2.48 17.66
N GLY A 438 -1.85 3.22 18.04
CA GLY A 438 -1.86 4.29 19.02
C GLY A 438 -0.65 5.21 18.84
N VAL A 439 -0.47 6.15 19.76
CA VAL A 439 0.67 7.08 19.80
C VAL A 439 1.90 6.38 20.39
N PHE A 440 2.45 5.43 19.65
CA PHE A 440 3.48 4.50 20.11
C PHE A 440 4.79 5.16 20.53
N GLU A 441 5.00 6.42 20.17
CA GLU A 441 6.13 7.24 20.61
C GLU A 441 6.09 7.56 22.10
N MET A 442 4.93 7.37 22.75
CA MET A 442 4.70 7.57 24.17
C MET A 442 4.49 6.22 24.87
N ALA A 443 5.25 5.94 25.92
CA ALA A 443 5.26 4.64 26.59
C ALA A 443 3.89 4.28 27.19
N SER A 444 3.09 5.28 27.55
CA SER A 444 1.72 5.08 28.06
C SER A 444 0.73 4.62 26.97
N PHE A 445 1.05 4.81 25.68
CA PHE A 445 0.16 4.59 24.54
C PHE A 445 0.81 3.70 23.46
N GLU A 446 1.83 2.92 23.82
CA GLU A 446 2.53 2.02 22.89
C GLU A 446 2.02 0.58 22.91
N LYS A 447 1.24 0.20 23.93
CA LYS A 447 0.94 -1.19 24.25
C LYS A 447 0.21 -1.91 23.12
N GLY A 448 -0.77 -1.26 22.50
CA GLY A 448 -1.53 -1.84 21.40
C GLY A 448 -0.68 -2.13 20.17
N THR A 449 0.14 -1.15 19.77
CA THR A 449 1.07 -1.30 18.64
C THR A 449 2.13 -2.36 18.93
N LYS A 450 2.72 -2.36 20.13
CA LYS A 450 3.76 -3.31 20.53
C LYS A 450 3.24 -4.74 20.57
N GLN A 451 2.09 -4.98 21.20
CA GLN A 451 1.52 -6.33 21.29
C GLN A 451 1.19 -6.91 19.91
N MET A 452 0.60 -6.12 19.03
CA MET A 452 0.33 -6.57 17.65
C MET A 452 1.62 -6.86 16.88
N MET A 453 2.69 -6.07 17.09
CA MET A 453 4.00 -6.38 16.50
C MET A 453 4.56 -7.72 16.99
N GLU A 454 4.47 -8.00 18.29
CA GLU A 454 4.90 -9.28 18.87
C GLU A 454 4.11 -10.46 18.30
N THR A 455 2.79 -10.32 18.15
CA THR A 455 1.95 -11.34 17.52
C THR A 455 2.31 -11.55 16.05
N ILE A 456 2.54 -10.47 15.29
CA ILE A 456 2.95 -10.55 13.88
C ILE A 456 4.30 -11.26 13.73
N VAL A 457 5.27 -10.94 14.59
CA VAL A 457 6.56 -11.64 14.62
C VAL A 457 6.36 -13.14 14.84
N LYS A 458 5.57 -13.52 15.84
CA LYS A 458 5.31 -14.92 16.16
C LYS A 458 4.71 -15.69 14.98
N VAL A 459 3.66 -15.14 14.34
CA VAL A 459 3.03 -15.83 13.19
C VAL A 459 3.95 -15.85 11.96
N THR A 460 4.86 -14.89 11.85
CA THR A 460 5.89 -14.89 10.81
C THR A 460 6.89 -16.03 11.02
N GLU A 461 7.31 -16.27 12.27
CA GLU A 461 8.15 -17.43 12.64
C GLU A 461 7.43 -18.76 12.35
N GLU A 462 6.10 -18.79 12.46
CA GLU A 462 5.25 -19.93 12.09
C GLU A 462 4.99 -20.07 10.58
N GLY A 463 5.53 -19.16 9.75
CA GLY A 463 5.51 -19.23 8.29
C GLY A 463 4.52 -18.30 7.58
N ALA A 464 3.86 -17.37 8.29
CA ALA A 464 3.10 -16.32 7.64
C ALA A 464 4.02 -15.29 6.95
N VAL A 465 3.58 -14.70 5.85
CA VAL A 465 4.28 -13.60 5.20
C VAL A 465 3.83 -12.27 5.81
N SER A 466 4.74 -11.50 6.40
CA SER A 466 4.44 -10.19 6.98
C SER A 466 5.16 -9.06 6.24
N VAL A 467 4.40 -8.11 5.71
CA VAL A 467 4.92 -6.91 5.04
C VAL A 467 4.52 -5.67 5.82
N ILE A 468 5.52 -4.98 6.34
CA ILE A 468 5.36 -3.74 7.09
C ILE A 468 5.64 -2.56 6.17
N GLY A 469 4.63 -1.69 5.99
CA GLY A 469 4.70 -0.49 5.17
C GLY A 469 4.46 0.79 5.97
N GLY A 470 4.75 1.94 5.36
CA GLY A 470 4.60 3.25 5.99
C GLY A 470 5.77 3.62 6.92
N GLY A 471 6.04 4.93 7.03
CA GLY A 471 7.17 5.44 7.80
C GLY A 471 7.06 5.17 9.30
N ASP A 472 5.88 5.36 9.88
CA ASP A 472 5.67 5.22 11.33
C ASP A 472 5.73 3.76 11.78
N THR A 473 5.10 2.84 11.03
CA THR A 473 5.16 1.40 11.36
C THR A 473 6.55 0.82 11.15
N ALA A 474 7.28 1.26 10.12
CA ALA A 474 8.70 0.90 9.96
C ALA A 474 9.56 1.47 11.12
N THR A 475 9.19 2.63 11.68
CA THR A 475 9.84 3.18 12.87
C THR A 475 9.52 2.34 14.11
N ALA A 476 8.27 1.92 14.29
CA ALA A 476 7.88 0.99 15.35
C ALA A 476 8.68 -0.34 15.28
N CYS A 477 8.86 -0.93 14.08
CA CYS A 477 9.72 -2.11 13.89
C CYS A 477 11.16 -1.89 14.40
N LYS A 478 11.72 -0.69 14.16
CA LYS A 478 13.08 -0.35 14.61
C LYS A 478 13.14 -0.19 16.14
N VAL A 479 12.18 0.54 16.71
CA VAL A 479 12.09 0.76 18.16
C VAL A 479 11.96 -0.58 18.90
N TYR A 480 11.14 -1.48 18.38
CA TYR A 480 10.91 -2.81 18.97
C TYR A 480 11.93 -3.86 18.55
N LYS A 481 12.92 -3.52 17.72
CA LYS A 481 13.98 -4.42 17.24
C LYS A 481 13.41 -5.69 16.58
N THR A 482 12.46 -5.50 15.67
CA THR A 482 11.76 -6.58 14.93
C THR A 482 11.96 -6.50 13.41
N VAL A 483 12.81 -5.60 12.91
CA VAL A 483 13.07 -5.41 11.47
C VAL A 483 13.50 -6.72 10.78
N ASP A 484 14.31 -7.52 11.46
CA ASP A 484 14.82 -8.82 11.02
C ASP A 484 13.89 -10.01 11.36
N LYS A 485 12.80 -9.74 12.10
CA LYS A 485 11.85 -10.75 12.58
C LYS A 485 10.52 -10.76 11.80
N VAL A 486 10.31 -9.78 10.95
CA VAL A 486 9.21 -9.73 9.97
C VAL A 486 9.72 -10.14 8.60
N SER A 487 8.86 -10.59 7.69
CA SER A 487 9.33 -11.04 6.36
C SER A 487 9.91 -9.87 5.57
N HIS A 488 9.27 -8.70 5.63
CA HIS A 488 9.75 -7.49 4.98
C HIS A 488 9.32 -6.21 5.69
N CYS A 489 10.29 -5.36 6.02
CA CYS A 489 10.05 -4.00 6.49
C CYS A 489 10.39 -3.02 5.37
N SER A 490 9.38 -2.50 4.68
CA SER A 490 9.56 -1.64 3.51
C SER A 490 10.27 -0.33 3.89
N THR A 491 11.26 0.04 3.09
CA THR A 491 11.95 1.35 3.15
C THR A 491 11.25 2.43 2.34
N GLY A 492 10.19 2.05 1.61
CA GLY A 492 9.52 2.84 0.59
C GLY A 492 8.70 4.03 1.09
N GLY A 493 8.29 4.07 2.36
CA GLY A 493 7.45 5.13 2.92
C GLY A 493 6.23 5.44 2.04
N GLY A 494 6.25 6.60 1.36
CA GLY A 494 5.18 6.99 0.42
C GLY A 494 5.10 6.12 -0.84
N ALA A 495 6.21 5.55 -1.31
CA ALA A 495 6.20 4.66 -2.46
C ALA A 495 5.45 3.34 -2.17
N SER A 496 5.65 2.76 -0.99
CA SER A 496 4.90 1.57 -0.59
C SER A 496 3.41 1.88 -0.40
N LEU A 497 3.08 3.06 0.12
CA LEU A 497 1.70 3.50 0.22
C LEU A 497 1.04 3.61 -1.16
N GLU A 498 1.63 4.34 -2.10
CA GLU A 498 1.08 4.50 -3.46
C GLU A 498 0.96 3.16 -4.20
N LEU A 499 1.90 2.24 -3.99
CA LEU A 499 1.82 0.90 -4.55
C LEU A 499 0.65 0.11 -3.95
N LEU A 500 0.45 0.18 -2.63
CA LEU A 500 -0.69 -0.44 -1.95
C LEU A 500 -2.02 0.24 -2.28
N GLU A 501 -2.02 1.49 -2.75
CA GLU A 501 -3.19 2.17 -3.34
C GLU A 501 -3.48 1.69 -4.77
N GLY A 502 -2.57 0.91 -5.39
CA GLY A 502 -2.69 0.41 -6.75
C GLY A 502 -2.18 1.38 -7.82
N LYS A 503 -1.42 2.41 -7.44
CA LYS A 503 -0.80 3.33 -8.40
C LYS A 503 0.42 2.68 -9.06
N VAL A 504 0.65 3.06 -10.31
CA VAL A 504 1.86 2.71 -11.03
C VAL A 504 2.98 3.64 -10.57
N LEU A 505 4.06 3.08 -10.01
CA LEU A 505 5.23 3.84 -9.61
C LEU A 505 6.09 4.18 -10.85
N PRO A 506 6.28 5.46 -11.22
CA PRO A 506 7.01 5.84 -12.42
C PRO A 506 8.42 5.23 -12.53
N GLY A 507 9.16 5.19 -11.42
CA GLY A 507 10.51 4.61 -11.39
C GLY A 507 10.53 3.09 -11.55
N VAL A 508 9.47 2.39 -11.16
CA VAL A 508 9.34 0.94 -11.41
C VAL A 508 8.91 0.69 -12.85
N ALA A 509 7.94 1.47 -13.35
CA ALA A 509 7.44 1.35 -14.71
C ALA A 509 8.52 1.62 -15.76
N ALA A 510 9.52 2.44 -15.44
CA ALA A 510 10.65 2.73 -16.29
C ALA A 510 11.61 1.54 -16.50
N LEU A 511 11.62 0.56 -15.58
CA LEU A 511 12.50 -0.61 -15.66
C LEU A 511 12.04 -1.61 -16.72
N ASP A 512 13.00 -2.37 -17.26
CA ASP A 512 12.73 -3.38 -18.27
C ASP A 512 12.02 -4.60 -17.65
N ASP A 513 11.07 -5.16 -18.38
CA ASP A 513 10.36 -6.39 -17.98
C ASP A 513 11.26 -7.63 -18.10
N LYS A 514 11.03 -8.64 -17.25
CA LYS A 514 11.75 -9.93 -17.30
C LYS A 514 11.49 -10.73 -18.57
#